data_AF-A0AAD5W889-F1
#
_entry.id   AF-A0AAD5W889-F1
#
_cell.length_a   1.000
_cell.length_b   1.000
_cell.length_c   1.000
_cell.angle_alpha   90.00
_cell.angle_beta   90.00
_cell.angle_gamma   90.00
#
_symmetry.space_group_name_H-M   'P 1'
#
loop_
_entity.id
_entity.type
_entity.pdbx_description
1 polymer ?
#
loop_
_entity_poly.entity_id
_entity_poly.type
_entity_poly.pdbx_seq_one_letter_code
_entity_poly.pdbx_strand_id
1 'polypeptide(L)' 'MGESETESCKPKVPAIYVFGDSTADVGNNNYLPGSIPKANFPHNGIDYPHSRPTGRFSNGYLGIDFIGTYVLKK' A
#
# COMPACT_ATOMS: atom_id res chain seq x y z
N MET A 1 -20.29 -37.83 11.97
CA MET A 1 -19.69 -37.14 10.82
C MET A 1 -19.95 -35.65 11.00
N GLY A 2 -19.04 -34.96 11.68
CA GLY A 2 -18.98 -33.50 11.65
C GLY A 2 -17.74 -33.17 10.83
N GLU A 3 -17.91 -32.46 9.72
CA GLU A 3 -16.77 -31.99 8.94
C GLU A 3 -16.09 -30.89 9.74
N SER A 4 -14.89 -31.17 10.24
CA SER A 4 -14.03 -30.16 10.83
C SER A 4 -13.48 -29.31 9.69
N GLU A 5 -13.89 -28.05 9.66
CA GLU A 5 -13.38 -27.04 8.73
C GLU A 5 -11.84 -27.01 8.81
N THR A 6 -11.19 -27.27 7.69
CA THR A 6 -9.73 -27.15 7.56
C THR A 6 -9.38 -25.67 7.55
N GLU A 7 -8.95 -25.12 8.69
CA GLU A 7 -8.22 -23.86 8.70
C GLU A 7 -6.92 -24.06 7.90
N SER A 8 -6.96 -23.66 6.62
CA SER A 8 -5.75 -23.48 5.82
C SER A 8 -4.95 -22.33 6.44
N CYS A 9 -3.95 -22.69 7.27
CA CYS A 9 -2.99 -21.74 7.82
C CYS A 9 -2.17 -21.14 6.67
N LYS A 10 -2.66 -20.04 6.09
CA LYS A 10 -1.91 -19.28 5.09
C LYS A 10 -0.61 -18.80 5.76
N PRO A 11 0.57 -19.11 5.19
CA PRO A 11 1.82 -18.68 5.77
C PRO A 11 1.89 -17.14 5.74
N LYS A 12 1.79 -16.51 6.91
CA LYS A 12 2.06 -15.08 7.04
C LYS A 12 3.56 -14.83 6.83
N VAL A 13 3.91 -13.85 6.02
CA VAL A 13 5.30 -13.49 5.69
C VAL A 13 5.83 -12.41 6.64
N PRO A 14 7.15 -12.37 6.91
CA PRO A 14 7.74 -11.37 7.80
C PRO A 14 7.88 -9.98 7.15
N ALA A 15 7.96 -9.89 5.82
CA ALA A 15 8.12 -8.65 5.09
C ALA A 15 7.62 -8.77 3.63
N ILE A 16 7.34 -7.62 3.02
CA ILE A 16 7.04 -7.49 1.59
C ILE A 16 7.99 -6.43 1.02
N TYR A 17 8.62 -6.74 -0.11
CA TYR A 17 9.36 -5.78 -0.91
C TYR A 17 8.54 -5.46 -2.16
N VAL A 18 8.25 -4.17 -2.37
CA VAL A 18 7.37 -3.71 -3.44
C VAL A 18 8.21 -2.95 -4.46
N PHE A 19 8.15 -3.40 -5.71
CA PHE A 19 8.75 -2.73 -6.86
C PHE A 19 7.64 -2.44 -7.88
N GLY A 20 7.71 -1.30 -8.55
CA GLY A 20 6.68 -0.93 -9.51
C GLY A 20 6.80 0.52 -9.96
N ASP A 21 5.65 1.06 -10.35
CA ASP A 21 5.47 2.42 -10.85
C ASP A 21 4.60 3.24 -9.89
N SER A 22 3.83 4.20 -10.42
CA SER A 22 2.89 5.03 -9.65
C SER A 22 1.88 4.21 -8.83
N THR A 23 1.52 3.00 -9.26
CA THR A 23 0.59 2.12 -8.55
C THR A 23 1.16 1.57 -7.23
N ALA A 24 2.48 1.64 -7.07
CA ALA A 24 3.21 1.16 -5.90
C ALA A 24 3.96 2.29 -5.16
N ASP A 25 3.95 3.52 -5.69
CA ASP A 25 4.67 4.64 -5.11
C ASP A 25 3.92 5.25 -3.92
N VAL A 26 4.50 5.10 -2.73
CA VAL A 26 3.96 5.65 -1.48
C VAL A 26 4.45 7.07 -1.16
N GLY A 27 5.15 7.71 -2.10
CA GLY A 27 5.72 9.05 -1.97
C GLY A 27 7.24 9.11 -2.14
N ASN A 28 7.87 8.06 -2.64
CA ASN A 28 9.31 8.00 -2.93
C ASN A 28 9.72 9.14 -3.88
N ASN A 29 8.89 9.43 -4.89
CA ASN A 29 9.13 10.51 -5.85
C ASN A 29 9.26 11.91 -5.23
N ASN A 30 8.74 12.14 -4.03
CA ASN A 30 8.91 13.43 -3.35
C ASN A 30 10.38 13.70 -2.96
N TYR A 31 11.19 12.65 -2.84
CA TYR A 31 12.57 12.70 -2.36
C TYR A 31 13.62 12.43 -3.45
N LEU A 32 13.19 12.01 -4.65
CA LEU A 32 14.09 11.73 -5.77
C LEU A 32 14.48 13.04 -6.50
N PRO A 33 15.79 13.34 -6.64
CA PRO A 33 16.25 14.51 -7.38
C PRO A 33 15.79 14.47 -8.84
N GLY A 34 15.24 15.59 -9.33
CA GLY A 34 14.79 15.69 -10.72
C GLY A 34 13.51 14.91 -11.05
N SER A 35 12.84 14.29 -10.06
CA SER A 35 11.56 13.62 -10.32
C SER A 35 10.48 14.63 -10.70
N ILE A 36 9.95 14.45 -11.91
CA ILE A 36 8.83 15.21 -12.46
C ILE A 36 7.48 14.66 -11.96
N PRO A 37 7.21 13.34 -12.01
CA PRO A 37 5.92 12.81 -11.57
C PRO A 37 5.87 12.78 -10.03
N LYS A 38 5.02 13.64 -9.44
CA LYS A 38 4.73 13.64 -8.00
C LYS A 38 3.23 13.58 -7.77
N ALA A 39 2.81 13.00 -6.65
CA ALA A 39 1.41 12.96 -6.24
C ALA A 39 1.22 13.53 -4.83
N ASN A 40 1.91 14.65 -4.56
CA ASN A 40 1.82 15.41 -3.31
C ASN A 40 0.99 16.69 -3.49
N PHE A 41 0.00 16.68 -4.40
CA PHE A 41 -0.89 17.80 -4.62
C PHE A 41 -2.15 17.70 -3.75
N PRO A 42 -2.84 18.82 -3.47
CA PRO A 42 -4.01 18.83 -2.58
C PRO A 42 -5.15 17.87 -2.95
N HIS A 43 -5.27 17.49 -4.23
CA HIS A 43 -6.29 16.53 -4.68
C HIS A 43 -5.87 15.07 -4.48
N ASN A 44 -4.60 14.79 -4.12
CA ASN A 44 -4.13 13.46 -3.75
C ASN A 44 -4.31 13.24 -2.24
N GLY A 45 -4.68 12.02 -1.85
CA GLY A 45 -4.75 11.65 -0.43
C GLY A 45 -5.96 12.18 0.35
N ILE A 46 -7.02 12.66 -0.31
CA ILE A 46 -8.25 13.15 0.35
C ILE A 46 -8.87 12.09 1.27
N ASP A 47 -8.90 10.83 0.82
CA ASP A 47 -9.46 9.68 1.53
C ASP A 47 -8.40 8.93 2.37
N TYR A 48 -7.14 9.33 2.30
CA TYR A 48 -6.07 8.78 3.13
C TYR A 48 -6.22 9.28 4.57
N PRO A 49 -5.76 8.54 5.61
CA PRO A 49 -5.84 9.01 6.98
C PRO A 49 -5.29 10.44 7.16
N HIS A 50 -6.10 11.29 7.79
CA HIS A 50 -5.86 12.72 8.00
C HIS A 50 -5.96 13.60 6.73
N SER A 51 -6.44 13.05 5.61
CA SER A 51 -6.67 13.75 4.34
C SER A 51 -5.45 14.53 3.87
N ARG A 52 -4.26 13.90 3.91
CA ARG A 52 -2.98 14.52 3.57
C ARG A 52 -2.42 13.98 2.26
N PRO A 53 -1.86 14.85 1.42
CA PRO A 53 -1.16 14.42 0.21
C PRO A 53 0.20 13.80 0.58
N THR A 54 0.28 12.48 0.53
CA THR A 54 1.51 11.76 0.94
C THR A 54 2.50 11.53 -0.20
N GLY A 55 2.12 11.79 -1.45
CA GLY A 55 2.89 11.35 -2.62
C GLY A 55 2.37 10.05 -3.25
N ARG A 56 1.24 9.51 -2.77
CA ARG A 56 0.55 8.36 -3.37
C ARG A 56 -0.26 8.81 -4.58
N PHE A 57 -0.14 8.11 -5.72
CA PHE A 57 -0.94 8.37 -6.93
C PHE A 57 -2.39 7.84 -6.80
N SER A 58 -3.05 8.20 -5.70
CA SER A 58 -4.41 7.80 -5.34
C SER A 58 -5.01 8.83 -4.36
N ASN A 59 -6.33 8.78 -4.16
CA ASN A 59 -6.99 9.52 -3.08
C ASN A 59 -6.80 8.84 -1.72
N GLY A 60 -6.40 7.57 -1.68
CA GLY A 60 -6.30 6.79 -0.44
C GLY A 60 -5.19 5.76 -0.48
N TYR A 61 -5.45 4.60 0.15
CA TYR A 61 -4.55 3.46 0.10
C TYR A 61 -4.36 2.94 -1.33
N LEU A 62 -3.19 2.37 -1.59
CA LEU A 62 -2.84 1.62 -2.79
C LEU A 62 -3.15 0.14 -2.58
N GLY A 63 -3.23 -0.63 -3.68
CA GLY A 63 -3.46 -2.08 -3.61
C GLY A 63 -2.46 -2.81 -2.70
N ILE A 64 -1.22 -2.34 -2.66
CA ILE A 64 -0.14 -2.89 -1.84
C ILE A 64 -0.40 -2.76 -0.33
N ASP A 65 -1.12 -1.72 0.12
CA ASP A 65 -1.45 -1.58 1.54
C ASP A 65 -2.41 -2.70 1.96
N PHE A 66 -3.41 -3.01 1.11
CA PHE A 66 -4.33 -4.11 1.36
C PHE A 66 -3.61 -5.46 1.36
N ILE A 67 -2.72 -5.71 0.41
CA ILE A 67 -1.90 -6.93 0.41
C ILE A 67 -1.14 -7.06 1.74
N GLY A 68 -0.50 -5.97 2.19
CA GLY A 68 0.18 -5.89 3.48
C GLY A 68 -0.69 -6.33 4.65
N THR A 69 -1.96 -5.90 4.69
CA THR A 69 -2.88 -6.26 5.78
C THR A 69 -3.18 -7.77 5.86
N TYR A 70 -3.13 -8.49 4.75
CA TYR A 70 -3.46 -9.92 4.71
C TYR A 70 -2.26 -10.84 4.88
N VAL A 71 -1.08 -10.43 4.41
CA VAL A 71 0.08 -11.34 4.33
C VAL A 71 1.13 -11.08 5.41
N LEU A 72 1.21 -9.89 6.00
CA LEU A 72 2.21 -9.60 7.04
C LEU A 72 1.81 -10.20 8.40
N LYS A 73 2.81 -10.71 9.13
CA LYS A 73 2.64 -11.05 10.56
C LYS A 73 2.46 -9.77 11.37
N LYS A 74 1.43 -9.73 12.21
CA LYS A 74 1.31 -8.73 13.27
C LYS A 74 2.23 -9.09 14.42
#